data_AF-A0A2S7YYR9-F1
#
_entry.id   AF-A0A2S7YYR9-F1
#
_cell.length_a   1.000
_cell.length_b   1.000
_cell.length_c   1.000
_cell.angle_alpha   90.00
_cell.angle_beta   90.00
_cell.angle_gamma   90.00
#
_symmetry.space_group_name_H-M   'P 1'
#
loop_
_entity.id
_entity.type
_entity.pdbx_description
1 polymer ?
#
loop_
_entity_poly.entity_id
_entity_poly.type
_entity_poly.pdbx_seq_one_letter_code
_entity_poly.pdbx_strand_id
1 'polypeptide(L)' 'MKRNDLRTEPMEIVNLKCEPDLISTLIRESGIYPAYHMNKQHWISVDIEGYEDIEKFKMLVDMSYRLVGHK' A
#
# COMPACT_ATOMS: atom_id res chain seq x y z
N MET A 1 -5.91 -21.89 9.93
CA MET A 1 -6.25 -20.54 9.44
C MET A 1 -6.25 -20.60 7.92
N LYS A 2 -7.43 -20.58 7.28
CA LYS A 2 -7.57 -20.90 5.86
C LYS A 2 -7.00 -19.76 5.01
N ARG A 3 -5.87 -19.99 4.35
CA ARG A 3 -5.49 -19.20 3.17
C ARG A 3 -6.43 -19.64 2.05
N ASN A 4 -7.43 -18.82 1.77
CA ASN A 4 -8.30 -19.00 0.61
C ASN A 4 -8.33 -17.68 -0.16
N ASP A 5 -7.16 -17.29 -0.67
CA ASP A 5 -6.98 -16.15 -1.56
C ASP A 5 -6.95 -16.63 -3.01
N LEU A 6 -8.10 -17.06 -3.51
CA LEU A 6 -8.31 -17.14 -4.95
C LEU A 6 -9.37 -16.11 -5.29
N ARG A 7 -9.01 -14.82 -5.18
CA ARG A 7 -9.79 -13.77 -5.83
C ARG A 7 -9.65 -14.01 -7.34
N THR A 8 -10.76 -14.39 -7.98
CA THR A 8 -10.83 -14.52 -9.45
C THR A 8 -11.10 -13.19 -10.13
N GLU A 9 -11.61 -12.23 -9.37
CA GLU A 9 -11.86 -10.86 -9.81
C GLU A 9 -10.61 -9.97 -9.63
N PRO A 10 -10.44 -8.96 -10.51
CA PRO A 10 -9.39 -7.96 -10.35
C PRO A 10 -9.46 -7.29 -8.97
N MET A 11 -8.30 -7.06 -8.36
CA MET A 11 -8.20 -6.32 -7.09
C MET A 11 -8.09 -4.82 -7.36
N GLU A 12 -8.80 -4.02 -6.57
CA GLU A 12 -8.67 -2.56 -6.55
C GLU A 12 -7.48 -2.14 -5.69
N ILE A 13 -6.45 -1.59 -6.34
CA ILE A 13 -5.16 -1.25 -5.73
C ILE A 13 -4.88 0.25 -5.90
N VAL A 14 -4.40 0.89 -4.83
CA VAL A 14 -3.81 2.23 -4.90
C VAL A 14 -2.30 2.18 -4.72
N ASN A 15 -1.56 2.93 -5.53
CA ASN A 15 -0.13 3.17 -5.32
C ASN A 15 0.07 4.42 -4.46
N LEU A 16 0.75 4.26 -3.34
CA LEU A 16 1.09 5.36 -2.41
C LEU A 16 2.60 5.55 -2.38
N LYS A 17 3.04 6.80 -2.46
CA LYS A 17 4.45 7.16 -2.28
C LYS A 17 4.82 6.91 -0.81
N CYS A 18 6.02 6.38 -0.58
CA CYS A 18 6.46 5.97 0.74
C CYS A 18 7.94 6.26 0.91
N GLU A 19 8.36 6.54 2.15
CA GLU A 19 9.76 6.65 2.50
C GLU A 19 10.45 5.28 2.38
N PRO A 20 11.62 5.17 1.72
CA PRO A 20 12.29 3.88 1.48
C PRO A 20 12.47 3.03 2.74
N ASP A 21 12.79 3.67 3.87
CA ASP A 21 13.05 3.01 5.15
C ASP A 21 11.82 2.31 5.73
N LEU A 22 10.61 2.77 5.37
CA LEU A 22 9.35 2.21 5.86
C LEU A 22 8.84 1.05 5.01
N ILE A 23 9.23 0.98 3.73
CA ILE A 23 8.68 0.03 2.75
C ILE A 23 8.83 -1.41 3.24
N SER A 24 10.04 -1.80 3.67
CA SER A 24 10.31 -3.18 4.10
C SER A 24 9.42 -3.62 5.27
N THR A 25 9.00 -2.68 6.11
CA THR A 25 8.12 -2.93 7.26
C THR A 25 6.66 -2.99 6.85
N LEU A 26 6.20 -2.05 6.02
CA LEU A 26 4.81 -1.98 5.58
C LEU A 26 4.40 -3.16 4.71
N ILE A 27 5.26 -3.63 3.79
CA ILE A 27 4.93 -4.78 2.92
C ILE A 27 4.82 -6.13 3.66
N ARG A 28 5.13 -6.18 4.97
CA ARG A 28 4.89 -7.38 5.80
C ARG A 28 3.46 -7.45 6.33
N GLU A 29 2.70 -6.38 6.17
CA GLU A 29 1.31 -6.28 6.58
C GLU A 29 0.37 -6.81 5.51
N SER A 30 -0.67 -7.52 5.94
CA SER A 30 -1.69 -8.03 5.01
C SER A 30 -2.39 -6.88 4.29
N GLY A 31 -2.54 -7.00 2.97
CA GLY A 31 -3.15 -5.96 2.13
C GLY A 31 -2.19 -4.86 1.66
N ILE A 32 -0.89 -4.92 2.04
CA ILE A 32 0.15 -4.04 1.50
C ILE A 32 1.17 -4.89 0.73
N TYR A 33 1.45 -4.48 -0.51
CA TYR A 33 2.30 -5.19 -1.45
C TYR A 33 3.46 -4.31 -1.95
N PRO A 34 4.54 -4.92 -2.46
CA PRO A 34 5.53 -4.19 -3.24
C PRO A 34 4.86 -3.45 -4.41
N ALA A 35 5.36 -2.26 -4.73
CA ALA A 35 4.77 -1.43 -5.78
C ALA A 35 4.55 -2.17 -7.12
N TYR A 36 3.32 -2.08 -7.60
CA TYR A 36 2.90 -2.48 -8.94
C TYR A 36 3.10 -1.33 -9.92
N HIS A 37 3.82 -1.60 -11.02
CA HIS A 37 4.26 -0.67 -12.06
C HIS A 37 5.10 0.56 -11.63
N MET A 38 5.05 0.98 -10.37
CA MET A 38 5.83 2.10 -9.83
C MET A 38 7.19 1.63 -9.29
N ASN A 39 8.05 2.61 -8.94
CA ASN A 39 9.37 2.32 -8.37
C ASN A 39 9.24 1.69 -6.97
N LYS A 40 9.64 0.42 -6.84
CA LYS A 40 9.57 -0.37 -5.59
C LYS A 40 10.39 0.19 -4.43
N GLN A 41 11.30 1.14 -4.68
CA GLN A 41 12.09 1.81 -3.65
C GLN A 41 11.38 3.04 -3.05
N HIS A 42 10.30 3.53 -3.66
CA HIS A 42 9.62 4.77 -3.24
C HIS A 42 8.10 4.66 -3.18
N TRP A 43 7.54 3.49 -3.47
CA TRP A 43 6.10 3.30 -3.59
C TRP A 43 5.71 1.96 -2.97
N ILE A 44 4.47 1.89 -2.50
CA ILE A 44 3.78 0.67 -2.07
C ILE A 44 2.43 0.57 -2.78
N SER A 45 1.90 -0.64 -2.88
CA SER A 45 0.56 -0.92 -3.41
C SER A 45 -0.34 -1.40 -2.28
N VAL A 46 -1.51 -0.80 -2.09
CA VAL A 46 -2.44 -1.14 -1.00
C VAL A 46 -3.78 -1.59 -1.59
N ASP A 47 -4.31 -2.72 -1.11
CA ASP A 47 -5.66 -3.23 -1.43
C ASP A 47 -6.72 -2.36 -0.74
N ILE A 48 -7.50 -1.62 -1.53
CA ILE A 48 -8.48 -0.67 -1.01
C ILE A 48 -9.66 -1.40 -0.36
N GLU A 49 -10.03 -2.56 -0.88
CA GLU A 49 -11.19 -3.32 -0.39
C GLU A 49 -10.82 -4.23 0.78
N GLY A 50 -9.61 -4.80 0.75
CA GLY A 50 -9.15 -5.78 1.73
C GLY A 50 -8.40 -5.21 2.94
N TYR A 51 -8.00 -3.93 2.93
CA TYR A 51 -7.24 -3.36 4.03
C TYR A 51 -8.15 -2.87 5.17
N GLU A 52 -8.11 -3.59 6.30
CA GLU A 52 -9.07 -3.41 7.40
C GLU A 52 -8.78 -2.18 8.28
N ASP A 53 -7.53 -1.71 8.36
CA ASP A 53 -7.13 -0.59 9.22
C ASP A 53 -7.32 0.76 8.51
N ILE A 54 -8.54 1.28 8.54
CA ILE A 54 -8.92 2.53 7.86
C ILE A 54 -8.14 3.76 8.37
N GLU A 55 -7.84 3.84 9.67
CA GLU A 55 -7.12 5.01 10.21
C GLU A 55 -5.67 5.02 9.76
N LYS A 56 -5.03 3.84 9.74
CA LYS A 56 -3.69 3.70 9.16
C LYS A 56 -3.69 3.93 7.66
N PHE A 57 -4.72 3.50 6.94
CA PHE A 57 -4.84 3.80 5.50
C PHE A 57 -4.87 5.31 5.24
N LYS A 58 -5.68 6.06 5.98
CA LYS A 58 -5.71 7.53 5.90
C LYS A 58 -4.35 8.15 6.21
N MET A 59 -3.65 7.64 7.22
CA MET A 59 -2.29 8.08 7.56
C MET A 59 -1.31 7.82 6.41
N LEU A 60 -1.36 6.65 5.77
CA LEU A 60 -0.51 6.32 4.62
C LEU A 60 -0.79 7.24 3.42
N VAL A 61 -2.06 7.58 3.17
CA VAL A 61 -2.46 8.55 2.14
C VAL A 61 -1.90 9.94 2.42
N ASP A 62 -2.03 10.42 3.66
CA ASP A 62 -1.49 11.73 4.08
C ASP A 62 0.04 11.78 3.98
N MET A 63 0.73 10.71 4.41
CA MET A 63 2.18 10.58 4.24
C MET A 63 2.59 10.65 2.77
N SER A 64 1.91 9.88 1.90
CA SER A 64 2.16 9.90 0.45
C SER A 64 1.98 11.29 -0.14
N TYR A 65 0.92 12.01 0.26
CA TYR A 65 0.66 13.37 -0.19
C TYR A 65 1.78 14.36 0.19
N ARG A 66 2.27 14.29 1.44
CA ARG A 66 3.36 15.15 1.91
C ARG A 66 4.67 14.93 1.14
N LEU A 67 4.92 13.73 0.63
CA LEU A 67 6.12 13.39 -0.17
C LEU A 67 6.09 13.91 -1.61
N VAL A 68 4.95 14.46 -2.07
CA VAL A 68 4.81 15.08 -3.40
C VAL A 68 4.51 16.57 -3.32
N GLY A 69 4.04 17.06 -2.16
CA GLY A 69 3.61 18.43 -1.94
C GLY A 69 4.72 19.36 -1.48
N HIS A 70 5.76 19.56 -2.29
CA HIS A 70 6.62 20.74 -2.20
C HIS A 70 7.16 21.10 -3.60
N LYS A 71 6.57 22.14 -4.19
CA LYS A 71 7.14 22.95 -5.27
C LYS A 71 7.21 24.39 -4.79
#